data_AF-A0A7S2V551-F1
#
_entry.id   AF-A0A7S2V551-F1
#
_cell.length_a   1.000
_cell.length_b   1.000
_cell.length_c   1.000
_cell.angle_alpha   90.00
_cell.angle_beta   90.00
_cell.angle_gamma   90.00
#
_symmetry.space_group_name_H-M   'P 1'
#
loop_
_entity.id
_entity.type
_entity.pdbx_description
1 polymer ?
#
loop_
_entity_poly.entity_id
_entity_poly.type
_entity_poly.pdbx_seq_one_letter_code
_entity_poly.pdbx_strand_id
1 'polypeptide(L)'
;AGRASYSSGVSYQPLQQHEESSKANFHRIETYTVASSVSLHILLYLDSMVSIVYFFLGGSLILHKLSSFDFVSPLHQLLLIPCFIILLICDTSRFYFGFQGNLKERVPQVIAFLMITFFPTFFVMAYMTFVQEVLYPFDVVIGWMFIMLMLLEFYFGYRCVKRLINRQTARFFRLCQEEELKAVGNPSSTTKNTSSTAT
;
A
#
# COMPACT_ATOMS: atom_id res chain seq x y z
N ALA A 1 13.29 -50.00 -58.46
CA ALA A 1 14.09 -48.78 -58.23
C ALA A 1 13.15 -47.69 -57.70
N GLY A 2 13.47 -47.16 -56.52
CA GLY A 2 12.55 -46.37 -55.69
C GLY A 2 12.45 -44.88 -56.04
N ARG A 3 11.34 -44.32 -55.57
CA ARG A 3 10.87 -42.93 -55.45
C ARG A 3 11.92 -41.83 -55.28
N ALA A 4 11.59 -40.63 -55.79
CA ALA A 4 11.63 -39.40 -54.99
C ALA A 4 10.69 -38.33 -55.58
N SER A 5 9.49 -38.20 -55.01
CA SER A 5 8.65 -37.02 -55.14
C SER A 5 9.09 -36.01 -54.07
N TYR A 6 9.60 -34.85 -54.48
CA TYR A 6 9.86 -33.73 -53.57
C TYR A 6 8.55 -32.95 -53.39
N SER A 7 7.90 -33.15 -52.24
CA SER A 7 6.84 -32.29 -51.73
C SER A 7 7.49 -31.30 -50.76
N SER A 8 7.71 -30.07 -51.23
CA SER A 8 8.21 -28.95 -50.42
C SER A 8 7.02 -28.17 -49.87
N GLY A 9 6.35 -28.73 -48.86
CA GLY A 9 5.36 -28.01 -48.07
C GLY A 9 6.05 -27.03 -47.13
N VAL A 10 6.40 -25.84 -47.61
CA VAL A 10 6.73 -24.71 -46.74
C VAL A 10 5.40 -24.17 -46.19
N SER A 11 5.04 -24.61 -44.99
CA SER A 11 3.94 -24.02 -44.23
C SER A 11 4.31 -22.58 -43.87
N TYR A 12 3.76 -21.62 -44.61
CA TYR A 12 3.78 -20.20 -44.23
C TYR A 12 2.92 -20.02 -42.98
N GLN A 13 3.57 -20.09 -41.82
CA GLN A 13 2.97 -19.69 -40.54
C GLN A 13 2.81 -18.16 -40.58
N PRO A 14 1.58 -17.61 -40.47
CA PRO A 14 1.37 -16.21 -40.81
C PRO A 14 2.03 -15.30 -39.77
N LEU A 15 2.91 -14.41 -40.24
CA LEU A 15 3.56 -13.33 -39.48
C LEU A 15 2.59 -12.49 -38.63
N GLN A 16 1.32 -12.45 -38.99
CA GLN A 16 0.25 -11.77 -38.24
C GLN A 16 0.03 -12.35 -36.84
N GLN A 17 0.20 -13.67 -36.67
CA GLN A 17 -0.04 -14.34 -35.39
C GLN A 17 1.07 -14.03 -34.38
N HIS A 18 2.29 -13.79 -34.88
CA HIS A 18 3.42 -13.36 -34.05
C HIS A 18 3.30 -11.89 -33.65
N GLU A 19 2.71 -11.05 -34.50
CA GLU A 19 2.46 -9.64 -34.21
C GLU A 19 1.27 -9.45 -33.26
N GLU A 20 0.19 -10.23 -33.40
CA GLU A 20 -0.91 -10.27 -32.42
C GLU A 20 -0.47 -10.87 -31.09
N SER A 21 0.33 -11.94 -31.09
CA SER A 21 0.91 -12.49 -29.86
C SER A 21 1.89 -11.50 -29.24
N SER A 22 2.67 -10.75 -30.02
CA SER A 22 3.57 -9.71 -29.52
C SER A 22 2.79 -8.52 -28.96
N LYS A 23 1.72 -8.05 -29.62
CA LYS A 23 0.82 -7.00 -29.11
C LYS A 23 0.04 -7.45 -27.88
N ALA A 24 -0.44 -8.69 -27.84
CA ALA A 24 -1.12 -9.27 -26.69
C ALA A 24 -0.16 -9.46 -25.52
N ASN A 25 1.09 -9.89 -25.78
CA ASN A 25 2.12 -9.97 -24.75
C ASN A 25 2.60 -8.58 -24.32
N PHE A 26 2.70 -7.59 -25.21
CA PHE A 26 3.06 -6.21 -24.86
C PHE A 26 1.95 -5.55 -24.04
N HIS A 27 0.69 -5.72 -24.41
CA HIS A 27 -0.46 -5.28 -23.62
C HIS A 27 -0.55 -6.02 -22.27
N ARG A 28 -0.21 -7.31 -22.26
CA ARG A 28 -0.11 -8.09 -21.02
C ARG A 28 1.08 -7.63 -20.16
N ILE A 29 2.22 -7.27 -20.73
CA ILE A 29 3.39 -6.72 -20.02
C ILE A 29 3.08 -5.29 -19.51
N GLU A 30 2.31 -4.48 -20.24
CA GLU A 30 1.75 -3.21 -19.75
C GLU A 30 0.81 -3.43 -18.55
N THR A 31 0.04 -4.53 -18.52
CA THR A 31 -0.78 -4.84 -17.34
C THR A 31 0.02 -5.34 -16.12
N TYR A 32 1.28 -5.78 -16.31
CA TYR A 32 2.18 -6.19 -15.23
C TYR A 32 3.14 -5.07 -14.78
N THR A 33 3.24 -3.98 -15.53
CA THR A 33 4.17 -2.90 -15.19
C THR A 33 3.54 -1.94 -14.18
N VAL A 34 3.93 -2.17 -12.93
CA VAL A 34 3.99 -1.17 -11.86
C VAL A 34 2.63 -0.60 -11.46
N ALA A 35 1.78 -1.47 -10.93
CA ALA A 35 0.60 -1.05 -10.19
C ALA A 35 0.92 -0.40 -8.83
N SER A 36 2.16 -0.55 -8.35
CA SER A 36 2.71 0.10 -7.16
C SER A 36 2.91 1.60 -7.41
N SER A 37 2.42 2.43 -6.49
CA SER A 37 2.58 3.88 -6.60
C SER A 37 4.00 4.30 -6.21
N VAL A 38 4.81 4.69 -7.20
CA VAL A 38 6.20 5.14 -7.01
C VAL A 38 6.28 6.35 -6.06
N SER A 39 5.32 7.26 -6.16
CA SER A 39 5.24 8.44 -5.29
C SER A 39 5.13 8.10 -3.81
N LEU A 40 4.35 7.07 -3.44
CA LEU A 40 4.20 6.64 -2.06
C LEU A 40 5.49 6.03 -1.52
N HIS A 41 6.20 5.24 -2.33
CA HIS A 41 7.48 4.66 -1.92
C HIS A 41 8.57 5.72 -1.69
N ILE A 42 8.63 6.76 -2.52
CA ILE A 42 9.59 7.86 -2.33
C ILE A 42 9.30 8.61 -1.02
N LEU A 43 8.02 8.87 -0.74
CA LEU A 43 7.62 9.56 0.49
C LEU A 43 7.93 8.72 1.73
N LEU A 44 7.57 7.43 1.74
CA LEU A 44 7.90 6.50 2.82
C LEU A 44 9.41 6.38 3.03
N TYR A 45 10.20 6.42 1.96
CA TYR A 45 11.66 6.41 2.08
C TYR A 45 12.18 7.67 2.76
N LEU A 46 11.69 8.85 2.37
CA LEU A 46 12.05 10.12 3.01
C LEU A 46 11.60 10.15 4.48
N ASP A 47 10.40 9.68 4.78
CA ASP A 47 9.85 9.60 6.15
C ASP A 47 10.69 8.66 7.01
N SER A 48 11.15 7.54 6.45
CA SER A 48 12.06 6.62 7.14
C SER A 48 13.38 7.27 7.52
N MET A 49 14.01 8.00 6.59
CA MET A 49 15.26 8.69 6.88
C MET A 49 15.08 9.76 7.97
N VAL A 50 13.99 10.54 7.90
CA VAL A 50 13.67 11.56 8.90
C VAL A 50 13.34 10.91 10.25
N SER A 51 12.56 9.82 10.27
CA SER A 51 12.18 9.09 11.49
C SER A 51 13.40 8.49 12.19
N ILE A 52 14.39 7.95 11.46
CA ILE A 52 15.65 7.48 12.05
C ILE A 52 16.40 8.62 12.74
N VAL A 53 16.53 9.77 12.07
CA VAL A 53 17.19 10.95 12.65
C VAL A 53 16.43 11.43 13.89
N TYR A 54 15.10 11.51 13.80
CA TYR A 54 14.23 11.90 14.92
C TYR A 54 14.33 10.92 16.10
N PHE A 55 14.46 9.61 15.84
CA PHE A 55 14.60 8.61 16.90
C PHE A 55 15.87 8.81 17.72
N PHE A 56 17.02 8.99 17.06
CA PHE A 56 18.29 9.19 17.76
C PHE A 56 18.34 10.55 18.46
N LEU A 57 18.07 11.65 17.74
CA LEU A 57 18.14 12.99 18.32
C LEU A 57 17.03 13.21 19.34
N GLY A 58 15.77 12.93 18.99
CA GLY A 58 14.62 13.07 19.89
C GLY A 58 14.75 12.21 21.14
N GLY A 59 15.22 10.97 21.00
CA GLY A 59 15.51 10.09 22.14
C GLY A 59 16.57 10.68 23.08
N SER A 60 17.70 11.15 22.55
CA SER A 60 18.74 11.82 23.35
C SER A 60 18.23 13.10 24.01
N LEU A 61 17.43 13.91 23.31
CA LEU A 61 16.83 15.13 23.86
C LEU A 61 15.86 14.80 25.01
N ILE A 62 15.04 13.76 24.86
CA ILE A 62 14.11 13.31 25.90
C ILE A 62 14.88 12.89 27.17
N LEU A 63 15.94 12.09 27.02
CA LEU A 63 16.78 11.68 28.15
C LEU A 63 17.46 12.89 28.83
N HIS A 64 17.95 13.84 28.04
CA HIS A 64 18.53 15.07 28.56
C HIS A 64 17.50 15.93 29.31
N LYS A 65 16.27 16.03 28.80
CA LYS A 65 15.15 16.72 29.48
C LYS A 65 14.82 16.06 30.81
N LEU A 66 14.70 14.73 30.84
CA LEU A 66 14.41 13.97 32.06
C LEU A 66 15.50 14.08 33.12
N SER A 67 16.76 14.24 32.72
CA SER A 67 17.89 14.34 33.65
C SER A 67 18.20 15.76 34.12
N SER A 68 17.88 16.78 33.30
CA SER A 68 18.36 18.15 33.53
C SER A 68 17.26 19.14 33.92
N PHE A 69 15.99 18.79 33.72
CA PHE A 69 14.87 19.69 34.00
C PHE A 69 13.91 19.07 35.01
N ASP A 70 13.58 19.86 36.03
CA ASP A 70 12.45 19.58 36.90
C ASP A 70 11.17 19.99 36.18
N PHE A 71 10.31 19.01 35.90
CA PHE A 71 9.01 19.26 35.27
C PHE A 71 8.06 19.89 36.29
N VAL A 72 7.28 20.87 35.84
CA VAL A 72 6.31 21.54 36.71
C VAL A 72 5.10 20.62 36.93
N SER A 73 4.68 19.89 35.89
CA SER A 73 3.65 18.87 36.02
C SER A 73 4.24 17.45 35.91
N PRO A 74 3.99 16.58 36.89
CA PRO A 74 4.39 15.18 36.81
C PRO A 74 3.67 14.43 35.68
N LEU A 75 2.50 14.93 35.22
CA LEU A 75 1.76 14.31 34.12
C LEU A 75 2.52 14.42 32.79
N HIS A 76 3.09 15.58 32.46
CA HIS A 76 3.85 15.76 31.22
C HIS A 76 5.13 14.93 31.21
N GLN A 77 5.79 14.82 32.37
CA GLN A 77 6.97 13.96 32.55
C GLN A 77 6.62 12.48 32.34
N LEU A 78 5.52 12.02 32.93
CA LEU A 78 5.05 10.64 32.80
C LEU A 78 4.61 10.31 31.36
N LEU A 79 4.00 11.26 30.66
CA LEU A 79 3.44 11.05 29.31
C LEU A 79 4.51 11.08 28.22
N LEU A 80 5.69 11.67 28.48
CA LEU A 80 6.76 11.84 27.49
C LEU A 80 7.30 10.50 26.93
N ILE A 81 7.68 9.60 27.83
CA ILE A 81 8.23 8.28 27.50
C ILE A 81 7.22 7.41 26.75
N PRO A 82 5.97 7.20 27.24
CA PRO A 82 5.00 6.37 26.54
C PRO A 82 4.60 6.97 25.19
N CYS A 83 4.48 8.29 25.04
CA CYS A 83 4.24 8.90 23.74
C CYS A 83 5.37 8.59 22.76
N PHE A 84 6.63 8.69 23.18
CA PHE A 84 7.76 8.32 22.33
C PHE A 84 7.75 6.84 21.93
N ILE A 85 7.41 5.93 22.85
CA ILE A 85 7.28 4.50 22.54
C ILE A 85 6.13 4.23 21.57
N ILE A 86 4.97 4.86 21.78
CA ILE A 86 3.82 4.72 20.86
C ILE A 86 4.21 5.20 19.47
N LEU A 87 4.93 6.34 19.37
CA LEU A 87 5.41 6.86 18.10
C LEU A 87 6.31 5.84 17.38
N LEU A 88 7.25 5.21 18.09
CA LEU A 88 8.14 4.19 17.53
C LEU A 88 7.38 2.97 16.99
N ILE A 89 6.40 2.48 17.76
CA ILE A 89 5.56 1.34 17.35
C ILE A 89 4.74 1.71 16.11
N CYS A 90 4.17 2.91 16.10
CA CYS A 90 3.35 3.39 15.01
C CYS A 90 4.18 3.60 13.74
N ASP A 91 5.36 4.20 13.82
CA ASP A 91 6.25 4.40 12.68
C ASP A 91 6.72 3.06 12.10
N THR A 92 7.13 2.11 12.95
CA THR A 92 7.52 0.77 12.49
C THR A 92 6.36 0.06 11.76
N SER A 93 5.15 0.17 12.33
CA SER A 93 3.94 -0.39 11.73
C SER A 93 3.58 0.31 10.41
N ARG A 94 3.72 1.65 10.36
CA ARG A 94 3.49 2.46 9.15
C ARG A 94 4.42 2.03 8.02
N PHE A 95 5.72 1.85 8.29
CA PHE A 95 6.64 1.33 7.28
C PHE A 95 6.20 -0.05 6.80
N TYR A 96 5.90 -0.97 7.72
CA TYR A 96 5.50 -2.32 7.36
C TYR A 96 4.25 -2.33 6.45
N PHE A 97 3.18 -1.64 6.85
CA PHE A 97 1.93 -1.62 6.08
C PHE A 97 2.04 -0.76 4.81
N GLY A 98 2.82 0.32 4.82
CA GLY A 98 3.07 1.17 3.66
C GLY A 98 3.80 0.42 2.55
N PHE A 99 4.89 -0.28 2.89
CA PHE A 99 5.62 -1.11 1.92
C PHE A 99 4.79 -2.32 1.46
N GLN A 100 4.24 -3.11 2.38
CA GLN A 100 3.49 -4.31 2.02
C GLN A 100 2.19 -3.99 1.27
N GLY A 101 1.45 -2.96 1.70
CA GLY A 101 0.19 -2.57 1.09
C GLY A 101 0.34 -2.06 -0.33
N ASN A 102 1.40 -1.28 -0.61
CA ASN A 102 1.70 -0.79 -1.94
C ASN A 102 2.22 -1.89 -2.88
N LEU A 103 2.99 -2.85 -2.35
CA LEU A 103 3.58 -3.94 -3.14
C LEU A 103 2.59 -5.07 -3.44
N LYS A 104 1.71 -5.39 -2.48
CA LYS A 104 0.75 -6.50 -2.58
C LYS A 104 -0.63 -6.08 -3.07
N GLU A 105 -0.84 -4.79 -3.37
CA GLU A 105 -2.11 -4.24 -3.84
C GLU A 105 -3.31 -4.62 -2.94
N ARG A 106 -3.05 -4.76 -1.63
CA ARG A 106 -4.09 -5.10 -0.66
C ARG A 106 -4.67 -3.81 -0.11
N VAL A 107 -5.87 -3.47 -0.60
CA VAL A 107 -6.72 -2.39 -0.06
C VAL A 107 -6.72 -2.33 1.47
N PRO A 108 -6.95 -3.42 2.21
CA PRO A 108 -6.99 -3.36 3.68
C PRO A 108 -5.66 -2.93 4.31
N GLN A 109 -4.51 -3.29 3.71
CA GLN A 109 -3.19 -2.95 4.27
C GLN A 109 -2.86 -1.47 4.07
N VAL A 110 -3.21 -0.89 2.91
CA VAL A 110 -3.01 0.55 2.65
C VAL A 110 -3.96 1.40 3.50
N ILE A 111 -5.19 0.93 3.75
CA ILE A 111 -6.11 1.60 4.67
C ILE A 111 -5.58 1.55 6.11
N ALA A 112 -5.05 0.41 6.55
CA ALA A 112 -4.41 0.30 7.87
C ALA A 112 -3.25 1.29 8.02
N PHE A 113 -2.40 1.42 6.99
CA PHE A 113 -1.35 2.44 6.94
C PHE A 113 -1.91 3.86 7.13
N LEU A 114 -2.96 4.24 6.37
CA LEU A 114 -3.57 5.57 6.50
C LEU A 114 -4.19 5.81 7.88
N MET A 115 -4.83 4.79 8.46
CA MET A 115 -5.44 4.88 9.79
C MET A 115 -4.39 5.08 10.88
N ILE A 116 -3.29 4.34 10.85
CA ILE A 116 -2.18 4.51 11.80
C ILE A 116 -1.55 5.90 11.63
N THR A 117 -1.38 6.34 10.38
CA THR A 117 -0.82 7.67 10.08
C THR A 117 -1.68 8.79 10.64
N PHE A 118 -3.01 8.73 10.45
CA PHE A 118 -3.91 9.81 10.83
C PHE A 118 -4.35 9.78 12.30
N PHE A 119 -4.53 8.61 12.91
CA PHE A 119 -4.93 8.51 14.32
C PHE A 119 -3.72 8.59 15.25
N PRO A 120 -3.04 7.47 15.59
CA PRO A 120 -2.06 7.51 16.66
C PRO A 120 -0.85 8.38 16.32
N THR A 121 -0.33 8.32 15.09
CA THR A 121 0.89 9.07 14.75
C THR A 121 0.66 10.57 14.73
N PHE A 122 -0.41 11.05 14.09
CA PHE A 122 -0.69 12.48 14.06
C PHE A 122 -0.90 13.08 15.46
N PHE A 123 -1.74 12.45 16.30
CA PHE A 123 -2.02 12.98 17.64
C PHE A 123 -0.78 12.98 18.54
N VAL A 124 0.01 11.90 18.50
CA VAL A 124 1.24 11.80 19.30
C VAL A 124 2.28 12.79 18.80
N MET A 125 2.42 12.95 17.48
CA MET A 125 3.37 13.91 16.92
C MET A 125 2.97 15.35 17.22
N ALA A 126 1.68 15.67 17.19
CA ALA A 126 1.17 16.98 17.61
C ALA A 126 1.46 17.26 19.09
N TYR A 127 1.27 16.27 19.97
CA TYR A 127 1.62 16.39 21.39
C TYR A 127 3.12 16.68 21.57
N MET A 128 3.99 15.89 20.93
CA MET A 128 5.44 16.05 21.03
C MET A 128 5.94 17.38 20.45
N THR A 129 5.24 17.94 19.45
CA THR A 129 5.65 19.18 18.79
C THR A 129 5.16 20.43 19.52
N PHE A 130 3.95 20.42 20.10
CA PHE A 130 3.27 21.65 20.56
C PHE A 130 2.92 21.69 22.04
N VAL A 131 2.69 20.54 22.68
CA VAL A 131 2.04 20.47 24.02
C VAL A 131 3.05 20.23 25.14
N GLN A 132 4.28 19.83 24.80
CA GLN A 132 5.32 19.55 25.79
C GLN A 132 5.68 20.81 26.63
N GLU A 133 5.98 20.64 27.92
CA GLU A 133 6.32 21.79 28.79
C GLU A 133 7.62 22.49 28.39
N VAL A 134 8.61 21.69 27.96
CA VAL A 134 9.92 22.17 27.51
C VAL A 134 10.08 21.85 26.02
N LEU A 135 9.83 22.86 25.18
CA LEU A 135 10.06 22.79 23.73
C LEU A 135 11.46 23.29 23.41
N TYR A 136 12.29 22.47 22.77
CA TYR A 136 13.45 22.98 22.06
C TYR A 136 13.03 23.46 20.66
N PRO A 137 13.71 24.47 20.10
CA PRO A 137 13.46 24.89 18.72
C PRO A 137 13.67 23.74 17.73
N PHE A 138 14.57 22.80 18.05
CA PHE A 138 14.78 21.59 17.25
C PHE A 138 13.52 20.72 17.18
N ASP A 139 12.84 20.46 18.31
CA ASP A 139 11.63 19.63 18.36
C ASP A 139 10.52 20.22 17.51
N VAL A 140 10.39 21.55 17.52
CA VAL A 140 9.39 22.27 16.73
C VAL A 140 9.68 22.18 15.24
N VAL A 141 10.93 22.42 14.83
CA VAL A 141 11.31 22.41 13.40
C VAL A 141 11.18 21.00 12.82
N ILE A 142 11.72 20.00 13.51
CA ILE A 142 11.65 18.62 13.02
C ILE A 142 10.23 18.08 13.08
N GLY A 143 9.45 18.45 14.10
CA GLY A 143 8.06 18.07 14.23
C GLY A 143 7.18 18.66 13.13
N TRP A 144 7.37 19.93 12.77
CA TRP A 144 6.71 20.52 11.61
C TRP A 144 7.06 19.81 10.30
N MET A 145 8.34 19.48 10.10
CA MET A 145 8.78 18.74 8.92
C MET A 145 8.11 17.37 8.84
N PHE A 146 8.03 16.66 9.98
CA PHE A 146 7.36 15.37 10.09
C PHE A 146 5.86 15.47 9.79
N ILE A 147 5.17 16.47 10.35
CA ILE A 147 3.75 16.71 10.11
C ILE A 147 3.48 17.00 8.62
N MET A 148 4.30 17.83 7.98
CA MET A 148 4.14 18.13 6.55
C MET A 148 4.34 16.90 5.67
N LEU A 149 5.35 16.09 5.97
CA LEU A 149 5.62 14.85 5.25
C LEU A 149 4.47 13.85 5.44
N MET A 150 3.98 13.70 6.66
CA MET A 150 2.84 12.87 7.00
C MET A 150 1.54 13.29 6.27
N LEU A 151 1.27 14.59 6.14
CA LEU A 151 0.12 15.09 5.37
C LEU A 151 0.24 14.74 3.88
N LEU A 152 1.45 14.84 3.33
CA LEU A 152 1.72 14.49 1.95
C LEU A 152 1.54 12.98 1.72
N GLU A 153 2.06 12.16 2.62
CA GLU A 153 1.84 10.71 2.63
C GLU A 153 0.38 10.34 2.74
N PHE A 154 -0.38 11.01 3.61
CA PHE A 154 -1.81 10.78 3.74
C PHE A 154 -2.54 11.09 2.43
N TYR A 155 -2.20 12.20 1.78
CA TYR A 155 -2.79 12.58 0.49
C TYR A 155 -2.49 11.55 -0.61
N PHE A 156 -1.22 11.16 -0.78
CA PHE A 156 -0.82 10.18 -1.79
C PHE A 156 -1.32 8.77 -1.47
N GLY A 157 -1.31 8.38 -0.19
CA GLY A 157 -1.87 7.13 0.30
C GLY A 157 -3.37 7.05 0.06
N TYR A 158 -4.11 8.13 0.32
CA TYR A 158 -5.55 8.19 0.02
C TYR A 158 -5.82 8.01 -1.48
N ARG A 159 -5.05 8.69 -2.35
CA ARG A 159 -5.15 8.49 -3.80
C ARG A 159 -4.81 7.06 -4.22
N CYS A 160 -3.82 6.44 -3.57
CA CYS A 160 -3.48 5.04 -3.77
C CYS A 160 -4.66 4.12 -3.42
N VAL A 161 -5.28 4.30 -2.24
CA VAL A 161 -6.46 3.53 -1.82
C VAL A 161 -7.60 3.68 -2.83
N LYS A 162 -7.93 4.91 -3.24
CA LYS A 162 -9.01 5.16 -4.21
C LYS A 162 -8.76 4.43 -5.55
N ARG A 163 -7.53 4.45 -6.05
CA ARG A 163 -7.14 3.71 -7.26
C ARG A 163 -7.27 2.20 -7.06
N LEU A 164 -6.87 1.72 -5.89
CA LEU A 164 -6.85 0.30 -5.59
C LEU A 164 -8.27 -0.28 -5.44
N ILE A 165 -9.17 0.44 -4.78
CA ILE A 165 -10.59 0.10 -4.69
C ILE A 165 -11.20 0.00 -6.09
N ASN A 166 -11.01 1.04 -6.93
CA ASN A 166 -11.55 1.05 -8.29
C ASN A 166 -11.06 -0.15 -9.12
N ARG A 167 -9.78 -0.52 -8.98
CA ARG A 167 -9.21 -1.70 -9.64
C ARG A 167 -9.82 -3.01 -9.12
N GLN A 168 -10.00 -3.15 -7.81
CA GLN A 168 -10.61 -4.35 -7.24
C GLN A 168 -12.09 -4.50 -7.65
N THR A 169 -12.85 -3.40 -7.67
CA THR A 169 -14.23 -3.39 -8.15
C THR A 169 -14.32 -3.77 -9.63
N ALA A 170 -13.45 -3.22 -10.48
CA ALA A 170 -13.41 -3.58 -11.90
C ALA A 170 -13.07 -5.06 -12.11
N ARG A 171 -12.16 -5.62 -11.31
CA ARG A 171 -11.81 -7.05 -11.36
C ARG A 171 -12.98 -7.94 -10.94
N PHE A 172 -13.70 -7.57 -9.89
CA PHE A 172 -14.88 -8.30 -9.44
C PHE A 172 -15.97 -8.32 -10.51
N PHE A 173 -16.26 -7.17 -11.12
CA PHE A 173 -17.27 -7.07 -12.17
C PHE A 173 -16.92 -7.93 -13.39
N ARG A 174 -15.65 -7.96 -13.81
CA ARG A 174 -15.18 -8.84 -14.90
C ARG A 174 -15.35 -10.33 -14.58
N LEU A 175 -15.06 -10.73 -13.34
CA LEU A 175 -15.25 -12.12 -12.91
C LEU A 175 -16.73 -12.53 -12.93
N CYS A 176 -17.63 -11.67 -12.43
CA CYS A 176 -19.08 -11.92 -12.51
C CYS A 176 -19.55 -12.06 -13.96
N GLN A 177 -19.08 -11.21 -14.87
CA GLN A 177 -19.44 -11.29 -16.28
C GLN A 177 -18.96 -12.59 -16.96
N GLU A 178 -17.76 -13.07 -16.63
CA GLU A 178 -17.25 -14.34 -17.13
C GLU A 178 -18.03 -15.55 -16.61
N GLU A 179 -18.51 -15.51 -15.37
CA GLU A 179 -19.38 -16.55 -14.80
C GLU A 179 -20.74 -16.60 -15.49
N GLU A 180 -21.35 -15.44 -15.77
CA GLU A 180 -22.62 -15.38 -16.52
C GLU A 180 -22.47 -15.88 -17.96
N LEU A 181 -21.40 -15.50 -18.67
CA LEU A 181 -21.13 -16.00 -20.02
C LEU A 181 -20.93 -17.52 -20.06
N LYS A 182 -20.27 -18.10 -19.05
CA LYS A 182 -20.11 -19.56 -18.92
C LYS A 182 -21.44 -20.26 -18.62
N ALA A 183 -22.32 -19.63 -17.84
CA ALA A 183 -23.65 -20.17 -17.54
C ALA A 183 -24.56 -20.16 -18.78
N VAL A 184 -24.50 -19.11 -19.60
CA VAL A 184 -25.29 -19.00 -20.86
C VAL A 184 -24.72 -19.90 -21.96
N GLY A 185 -23.40 -20.05 -22.05
CA GLY A 185 -22.73 -20.88 -23.05
C GLY A 185 -22.83 -22.40 -22.82
N ASN A 186 -23.28 -22.84 -21.64
CA ASN A 186 -23.48 -24.26 -21.31
C ASN A 186 -24.94 -24.53 -20.87
N PRO A 187 -25.89 -24.70 -21.80
CA PRO A 187 -27.29 -24.92 -21.47
C PRO A 187 -27.63 -26.31 -20.88
N SER A 188 -26.64 -27.14 -20.52
CA SER A 188 -26.88 -28.57 -20.22
C SER A 188 -26.86 -28.98 -18.73
N SER A 189 -26.75 -28.06 -17.78
CA SER A 189 -26.70 -28.41 -16.33
C SER A 189 -27.82 -27.85 -15.45
N THR A 190 -28.70 -26.97 -15.93
CA THR A 190 -29.74 -26.34 -15.08
C THR A 190 -31.03 -27.16 -14.94
N THR A 191 -31.22 -28.24 -15.69
CA THR A 191 -32.47 -29.02 -15.66
C THR A 191 -32.31 -30.39 -15.01
N LYS A 192 -31.87 -30.50 -13.74
CA LYS A 192 -31.93 -31.80 -13.01
C LYS A 192 -32.32 -31.78 -11.53
N ASN A 193 -32.65 -30.65 -10.89
CA ASN A 193 -32.87 -30.64 -9.43
C ASN A 193 -34.25 -30.15 -8.94
N THR A 194 -35.32 -30.24 -9.74
CA THR A 194 -36.68 -29.81 -9.31
C THR A 194 -37.79 -30.84 -9.54
N SER A 195 -37.47 -32.13 -9.55
CA SER A 195 -38.49 -33.19 -9.59
C SER A 195 -38.09 -34.41 -8.78
N SER A 196 -38.02 -34.26 -7.45
CA SER A 196 -38.12 -35.40 -6.52
C SER A 196 -38.49 -34.97 -5.10
N THR A 197 -39.64 -34.33 -4.92
CA THR A 197 -40.31 -34.24 -3.60
C THR A 197 -41.82 -34.14 -3.82
N ALA A 198 -42.41 -35.22 -4.30
CA ALA A 198 -43.85 -35.43 -4.28
C ALA A 198 -44.12 -36.93 -4.17
N THR A 199 -44.11 -37.43 -2.93
CA THR A 199 -44.85 -38.59 -2.43
C THR A 199 -44.81 -38.55 -0.92
#